data_AF-A0A066RLZ9-F1
#
_entry.id   AF-A0A066RLZ9-F1
#
_cell.length_a   1.000
_cell.length_b   1.000
_cell.length_c   1.000
_cell.angle_alpha   90.00
_cell.angle_beta   90.00
_cell.angle_gamma   90.00
#
_symmetry.space_group_name_H-M   'P 1'
#
loop_
_entity.id
_entity.type
_entity.pdbx_description
1 polymer ?
#
loop_
_entity_poly.entity_id
_entity_poly.type
_entity_poly.pdbx_seq_one_letter_code
_entity_poly.pdbx_strand_id
1 'polypeptide(L)'
;MSKSLSAIVVELRRAALQAALRNINLHVFDSRATERELHEYVAGELGQYPGLIRCWTRHEGVPREFVSDMLSILNRHSVWARHQLYPNKTIAAQYLGGER
;
A
#
# COMPACT_ATOMS: atom_id res chain seq x y z
N MET A 1 -24.68 -11.10 -15.90
CA MET A 1 -23.69 -10.95 -17.00
C MET A 1 -22.30 -11.13 -16.43
N SER A 2 -21.48 -12.03 -17.00
CA SER A 2 -20.07 -12.16 -16.61
C SER A 2 -19.34 -10.87 -16.92
N LYS A 3 -18.57 -10.33 -15.96
CA LYS A 3 -17.65 -9.21 -16.25
C LYS A 3 -16.59 -9.70 -17.25
N SER A 4 -16.15 -8.81 -18.13
CA SER A 4 -15.02 -9.11 -19.02
C SER A 4 -13.72 -9.17 -18.22
N LEU A 5 -12.74 -9.92 -18.72
CA LEU A 5 -11.41 -10.03 -18.09
C LEU A 5 -10.78 -8.66 -17.85
N SER A 6 -10.88 -7.75 -18.82
CA SER A 6 -10.35 -6.39 -18.72
C SER A 6 -10.98 -5.60 -17.57
N ALA A 7 -12.30 -5.74 -17.35
CA ALA A 7 -12.98 -5.08 -16.25
C ALA A 7 -12.50 -5.64 -14.89
N ILE A 8 -12.28 -6.95 -14.79
CA ILE A 8 -11.75 -7.60 -13.58
C ILE A 8 -10.33 -7.09 -13.27
N VAL A 9 -9.47 -6.96 -14.29
CA VAL A 9 -8.10 -6.44 -14.10
C VAL A 9 -8.11 -5.02 -13.52
N VAL A 10 -8.97 -4.14 -14.03
CA VAL A 10 -9.10 -2.76 -13.51
C VAL A 10 -9.57 -2.76 -12.05
N GLU A 11 -10.54 -3.60 -11.71
CA GLU A 11 -11.01 -3.74 -10.32
C GLU A 11 -9.91 -4.23 -9.38
N LEU A 12 -9.12 -5.22 -9.79
CA LEU A 12 -7.99 -5.72 -9.03
C LEU A 12 -6.92 -4.66 -8.80
N ARG A 13 -6.59 -3.86 -9.83
CA ARG A 13 -5.62 -2.77 -9.71
C ARG A 13 -6.08 -1.69 -8.73
N ARG A 14 -7.35 -1.30 -8.77
CA ARG A 14 -7.94 -0.36 -7.79
C ARG A 14 -7.90 -0.93 -6.39
N ALA A 15 -8.29 -2.19 -6.21
CA ALA A 15 -8.28 -2.86 -4.92
C ALA A 15 -6.86 -2.94 -4.34
N ALA A 16 -5.86 -3.23 -5.18
CA ALA A 16 -4.45 -3.25 -4.80
C ALA A 16 -3.97 -1.87 -4.33
N LEU A 17 -4.29 -0.79 -5.06
CA LEU A 17 -3.95 0.58 -4.64
C LEU A 17 -4.63 0.93 -3.31
N GLN A 18 -5.92 0.62 -3.15
CA GLN A 18 -6.63 0.86 -1.88
C GLN A 18 -6.00 0.10 -0.71
N ALA A 19 -5.56 -1.15 -0.94
CA ALA A 19 -4.84 -1.91 0.08
C ALA A 19 -3.48 -1.29 0.41
N ALA A 20 -2.73 -0.81 -0.59
CA ALA A 20 -1.47 -0.10 -0.40
C ALA A 20 -1.66 1.16 0.45
N LEU A 21 -2.66 2.00 0.14
CA LEU A 21 -2.95 3.22 0.91
C LEU A 21 -3.37 2.90 2.35
N ARG A 22 -4.15 1.83 2.57
CA ARG A 22 -4.49 1.36 3.93
C ARG A 22 -3.25 0.93 4.70
N ASN A 23 -2.33 0.20 4.08
CA ASN A 23 -1.07 -0.21 4.73
C ASN A 23 -0.21 1.01 5.09
N ILE A 24 -0.13 2.00 4.19
CA ILE A 24 0.57 3.26 4.48
C ILE A 24 -0.10 3.97 5.67
N ASN A 25 -1.42 4.10 5.68
CA ASN A 25 -2.13 4.72 6.79
C ASN A 25 -1.86 4.00 8.12
N LEU A 26 -1.94 2.68 8.12
CA LEU A 26 -1.67 1.86 9.30
C LEU A 26 -0.25 2.06 9.84
N HIS A 27 0.76 2.07 8.97
CA HIS A 27 2.16 2.02 9.41
C HIS A 27 2.84 3.38 9.54
N VAL A 28 2.40 4.39 8.78
CA VAL A 28 2.95 5.74 8.82
C VAL A 28 2.14 6.63 9.77
N PHE A 29 0.83 6.45 9.81
CA PHE A 29 -0.10 7.36 10.49
C PHE A 29 -0.91 6.70 11.62
N ASP A 30 -0.61 5.46 12.00
CA ASP A 30 -1.36 4.72 13.04
C ASP A 30 -2.87 4.67 12.77
N SER A 31 -3.24 4.56 11.48
CA SER A 31 -4.62 4.60 10.98
C SER A 31 -5.40 5.91 11.23
N ARG A 32 -4.71 7.02 11.49
CA ARG A 32 -5.35 8.32 11.79
C ARG A 32 -5.39 9.29 10.62
N ALA A 33 -4.69 9.01 9.52
CA ALA A 33 -4.71 9.91 8.38
C ALA A 33 -6.03 9.81 7.61
N THR A 34 -6.52 10.99 7.21
CA THR A 34 -7.59 11.15 6.25
C THR A 34 -7.14 10.73 4.84
N GLU A 35 -8.10 10.45 3.94
CA GLU A 35 -7.80 10.15 2.54
C GLU A 35 -6.98 11.27 1.86
N ARG A 36 -7.26 12.53 2.22
CA ARG A 36 -6.51 13.68 1.70
C ARG A 36 -5.04 13.65 2.13
N GLU A 37 -4.79 13.45 3.42
CA GLU A 37 -3.41 13.38 3.96
C GLU A 37 -2.63 12.21 3.35
N LEU A 38 -3.28 11.06 3.12
CA LEU A 38 -2.65 9.93 2.44
C LEU A 38 -2.27 10.26 1.00
N HIS A 39 -3.16 10.91 0.26
CA HIS A 39 -2.86 11.33 -1.11
C HIS A 39 -1.74 12.37 -1.16
N GLU A 40 -1.74 13.34 -0.24
CA GLU A 40 -0.67 14.34 -0.12
C GLU A 40 0.68 13.69 0.21
N TYR A 41 0.70 12.76 1.17
CA TYR A 41 1.90 12.02 1.55
C TYR A 41 2.47 11.19 0.39
N VAL A 42 1.66 10.35 -0.24
CA VAL A 42 2.12 9.50 -1.35
C VAL A 42 2.57 10.35 -2.54
N ALA A 43 1.85 11.42 -2.85
CA ALA A 43 2.24 12.32 -3.92
C ALA A 43 3.57 13.03 -3.62
N GLY A 44 3.80 13.43 -2.36
CA GLY A 44 5.08 13.98 -1.91
C GLY A 44 6.24 12.99 -2.11
N GLU A 45 6.05 11.73 -1.73
CA GLU A 45 7.07 10.68 -1.90
C GLU A 45 7.36 10.37 -3.39
N LEU A 46 6.38 10.56 -4.28
CA LEU A 46 6.53 10.34 -5.73
C LEU A 46 6.91 11.61 -6.51
N GLY A 47 7.02 12.76 -5.85
CA GLY A 47 7.21 14.06 -6.52
C GLY A 47 6.07 14.43 -7.47
N GLN A 48 4.84 14.02 -7.17
CA GLN A 48 3.64 14.21 -8.00
C GLN A 48 2.62 15.14 -7.36
N TYR A 49 1.59 15.50 -8.12
CA TYR A 49 0.42 16.23 -7.63
C TYR A 49 -0.56 15.31 -6.89
N PRO A 50 -1.08 15.65 -5.69
CA PRO A 50 -2.02 14.78 -4.94
C PRO A 50 -3.29 14.39 -5.69
N GLY A 51 -3.78 15.25 -6.58
CA GLY A 51 -4.93 14.93 -7.43
C GLY A 51 -4.70 13.73 -8.34
N LEU A 52 -3.44 13.44 -8.69
CA LEU A 52 -3.06 12.28 -9.51
C LEU A 52 -3.34 10.97 -8.76
N ILE A 53 -3.01 10.90 -7.47
CA ILE A 53 -3.27 9.72 -6.63
C ILE A 53 -4.77 9.47 -6.51
N ARG A 54 -5.56 10.54 -6.34
CA ARG A 54 -7.03 10.47 -6.35
C ARG A 54 -7.59 9.99 -7.69
N CYS A 55 -6.97 10.32 -8.82
CA CYS A 55 -7.36 9.79 -10.11
C CYS A 55 -7.09 8.28 -10.19
N TRP A 56 -5.94 7.81 -9.70
CA TRP A 56 -5.58 6.40 -9.73
C TRP A 56 -6.56 5.51 -8.95
N THR A 57 -7.08 6.00 -7.82
CA THR A 57 -8.09 5.26 -7.03
C THR A 57 -9.43 5.13 -7.75
N ARG A 58 -9.72 5.99 -8.73
CA ARG A 58 -10.96 5.99 -9.53
C ARG A 58 -10.82 5.36 -10.92
N HIS A 59 -9.60 5.31 -11.48
CA HIS A 59 -9.34 4.88 -12.86
C HIS A 59 -8.68 3.50 -12.95
N GLU A 60 -7.42 3.37 -13.34
CA GLU A 60 -6.80 2.06 -13.60
C GLU A 60 -5.87 1.57 -12.48
N GLY A 61 -5.85 2.24 -11.33
CA GLY A 61 -4.85 2.03 -10.30
C GLY A 61 -3.54 2.76 -10.62
N VAL A 62 -2.44 2.27 -10.05
CA VAL A 62 -1.10 2.88 -10.20
C VAL A 62 -0.59 2.68 -11.64
N PRO A 63 -0.19 3.74 -12.36
CA PRO A 63 0.47 3.63 -13.66
C PRO A 63 1.79 2.85 -13.58
N ARG A 64 2.14 2.16 -14.66
CA ARG A 64 3.26 1.20 -14.67
C ARG A 64 4.58 1.84 -14.27
N GLU A 65 4.81 3.08 -14.71
CA GLU A 65 6.00 3.88 -14.43
C GLU A 65 6.18 4.19 -12.94
N PHE A 66 5.11 4.23 -12.14
CA PHE A 66 5.17 4.54 -10.70
C PHE A 66 5.15 3.28 -9.80
N VAL A 67 5.04 2.08 -10.38
CA VAL A 67 4.93 0.84 -9.59
C VAL A 67 6.17 0.60 -8.72
N SER A 68 7.37 0.82 -9.27
CA SER A 68 8.62 0.62 -8.52
C SER A 68 8.75 1.55 -7.32
N ASP A 69 8.38 2.82 -7.50
CA ASP A 69 8.46 3.83 -6.44
C ASP A 69 7.39 3.57 -5.37
N MET A 70 6.17 3.20 -5.78
CA MET A 70 5.13 2.77 -4.83
C MET A 70 5.54 1.55 -4.01
N LEU A 71 6.18 0.55 -4.63
CA LEU A 71 6.72 -0.59 -3.89
C LEU A 71 7.82 -0.17 -2.92
N SER A 72 8.65 0.81 -3.28
CA SER A 72 9.69 1.35 -2.40
C SER A 72 9.10 2.07 -1.18
N ILE A 73 8.02 2.84 -1.36
CA ILE A 73 7.25 3.44 -0.25
C ILE A 73 6.70 2.34 0.67
N LEU A 74 6.03 1.34 0.11
CA LEU A 74 5.45 0.24 0.89
C LEU A 74 6.51 -0.56 1.65
N ASN A 75 7.66 -0.81 1.03
CA ASN A 75 8.74 -1.59 1.65
C ASN A 75 9.43 -0.85 2.80
N ARG A 76 9.60 0.48 2.72
CA ARG A 76 10.14 1.28 3.83
C ARG A 76 9.30 1.18 5.10
N HIS A 77 7.98 1.06 4.93
CA HIS A 77 7.03 1.01 6.03
C HIS A 77 6.46 -0.40 6.28
N SER A 78 6.98 -1.39 5.56
CA SER A 78 6.59 -2.78 5.72
C SER A 78 7.01 -3.27 7.11
N VAL A 79 6.02 -3.81 7.82
CA VAL A 79 6.19 -4.59 9.05
C VAL A 79 7.28 -5.65 8.91
N TRP A 80 7.46 -6.21 7.70
CA TRP A 80 8.54 -7.15 7.41
C TRP A 80 9.93 -6.53 7.51
N ALA A 81 10.15 -5.30 7.05
CA ALA A 81 11.45 -4.63 7.18
C ALA A 81 11.78 -4.33 8.66
N ARG A 82 10.78 -3.88 9.43
CA ARG A 82 10.95 -3.62 10.87
C ARG A 82 11.23 -4.89 11.67
N HIS A 83 10.58 -6.00 11.32
CA HIS A 83 10.78 -7.29 12.00
C HIS A 83 11.98 -8.09 11.51
N GLN A 84 12.46 -7.83 10.29
CA GLN A 84 13.75 -8.32 9.82
C GLN A 84 14.91 -7.63 10.52
N LEU A 85 14.78 -6.33 10.84
CA LEU A 85 15.83 -5.56 11.51
C LEU A 85 15.71 -5.58 13.06
N TYR A 86 14.51 -5.76 13.60
CA TYR A 86 14.24 -5.82 15.04
C TYR A 86 13.12 -6.83 15.37
N PRO A 87 13.40 -8.14 15.33
CA PRO A 87 12.41 -9.16 15.64
C PRO A 87 11.98 -9.10 17.12
N ASN A 88 10.67 -9.22 17.39
CA ASN A 88 10.13 -9.32 18.74
C ASN A 88 9.79 -10.78 19.10
N LYS A 89 9.54 -11.05 20.39
CA LYS A 89 9.28 -12.42 20.90
C LYS A 89 8.14 -13.13 20.17
N THR A 90 7.08 -12.40 19.81
CA THR A 90 5.92 -12.94 19.09
C THR A 90 6.29 -13.46 17.70
N ILE A 91 7.16 -12.77 16.98
CA ILE A 91 7.59 -13.17 15.64
C ILE A 91 8.62 -14.27 15.67
N ALA A 92 9.53 -14.23 16.65
CA ALA A 92 10.42 -15.35 16.91
C ALA A 92 9.63 -16.64 17.19
N ALA A 93 8.54 -16.55 17.98
CA ALA A 93 7.65 -17.68 18.26
C ALA A 93 6.98 -18.22 16.99
N GLN A 94 6.45 -17.35 16.12
CA GLN A 94 5.85 -17.77 14.84
C GLN A 94 6.86 -18.49 13.92
N TYR A 95 8.13 -18.04 13.91
CA TYR A 95 9.18 -18.67 13.11
C TYR A 95 9.61 -20.04 13.65
N LEU A 96 9.52 -20.23 14.97
CA LEU A 96 9.81 -21.50 15.65
C LEU A 96 8.62 -22.48 15.62
N GLY A 97 7.53 -22.16 14.92
CA GLY A 97 6.33 -23.00 14.84
C GLY A 97 5.38 -22.87 16.03
N GLY A 98 5.47 -21.78 16.80
CA GLY A 98 4.65 -21.54 17.99
C GLY A 98 3.19 -21.27 17.63
N GLU A 99 2.31 -22.19 18.05
CA GLU A 99 0.89 -21.93 18.25
C GLU A 99 0.70 -20.85 19.34
N ARG A 100 -0.39 -20.09 19.21
CA ARG A 100 -0.73 -18.90 20.00
C ARG A 100 -0.70 -19.12 21.52
#